data_AF-A0A0B6Z8L4-F1
#
_entry.id   AF-A0A0B6Z8L4-F1
#
_cell.length_a   1.000
_cell.length_b   1.000
_cell.length_c   1.000
_cell.angle_alpha   90.00
_cell.angle_beta   90.00
_cell.angle_gamma   90.00
#
_symmetry.space_group_name_H-M   'P 1'
#
loop_
_entity.id
_entity.type
_entity.pdbx_description
1 polymer ?
#
loop_
_entity_poly.entity_id
_entity_poly.type
_entity_poly.pdbx_seq_one_letter_code
_entity_poly.pdbx_strand_id
1 'polypeptide(L)'
;NLEVIGNVKITLKRNYAFKWAAAVGVSLSPQSVQSVLRYFLPTLQREMLSQTQDHELKHLAQEVADLLKKQVGVPVFTAAYAVCHKYRLEKKKMSRRD
;
A
#
# COMPACT_ATOMS: atom_id res chain seq x y z
N ASN A 1 14.66 29.37 -13.55
CA ASN A 1 13.50 28.45 -13.61
C ASN A 1 13.66 27.36 -12.57
N LEU A 2 13.16 27.63 -11.36
CA LEU A 2 13.24 26.78 -10.15
C LEU A 2 11.90 26.11 -9.84
N GLU A 3 11.07 25.92 -10.87
CA GLU A 3 9.77 25.29 -10.70
C GLU A 3 9.91 23.78 -10.83
N VAL A 4 9.29 23.09 -9.88
CA VAL A 4 9.18 21.63 -9.76
C VAL A 4 10.35 20.93 -9.04
N ILE A 5 10.82 21.49 -7.92
CA ILE A 5 11.29 20.63 -6.81
C ILE A 5 10.03 20.04 -6.17
N GLY A 6 9.63 18.86 -6.66
CA GLY A 6 8.54 18.07 -6.09
C GLY A 6 8.72 17.97 -4.57
N ASN A 7 7.72 18.47 -3.84
CA ASN A 7 7.73 18.74 -2.41
C ASN A 7 8.43 17.64 -1.57
N VAL A 8 9.69 17.89 -1.19
CA VAL A 8 10.57 16.99 -0.42
C VAL A 8 9.90 16.45 0.85
N LYS A 9 8.97 17.22 1.45
CA LYS A 9 8.21 16.80 2.65
C LYS A 9 7.29 15.61 2.38
N ILE A 10 6.80 15.43 1.15
CA ILE A 10 5.93 14.31 0.76
C ILE A 10 6.76 13.04 0.59
N THR A 11 7.93 13.15 -0.04
CA THR A 11 8.89 12.05 -0.23
C THR A 11 9.40 11.54 1.11
N LEU A 12 9.72 12.44 2.05
CA LEU A 12 10.14 12.07 3.41
C LEU A 12 9.04 11.30 4.17
N LYS A 13 7.80 11.79 4.13
CA LYS A 13 6.65 11.17 4.81
C LYS A 13 6.36 9.76 4.26
N ARG A 14 6.49 9.55 2.96
CA ARG A 14 6.39 8.22 2.34
C ARG A 14 7.50 7.29 2.83
N ASN A 15 8.75 7.73 2.83
CA ASN A 15 9.87 6.94 3.35
C ASN A 15 9.67 6.53 4.82
N TYR A 16 9.14 7.42 5.67
CA TYR A 16 8.81 7.08 7.06
C TYR A 16 7.66 6.09 7.18
N ALA A 17 6.62 6.18 6.34
CA ALA A 17 5.52 5.21 6.32
C ALA A 17 6.00 3.81 5.92
N PHE A 18 6.95 3.72 4.98
CA PHE A 18 7.54 2.45 4.56
C PHE A 18 8.51 1.86 5.59
N LYS A 19 9.35 2.69 6.22
CA LYS A 19 10.17 2.27 7.37
C LYS A 19 9.30 1.80 8.54
N TRP A 20 8.16 2.46 8.77
CA TRP A 20 7.19 2.04 9.77
C TRP A 20 6.50 0.72 9.38
N ALA A 21 6.08 0.54 8.12
CA ALA A 21 5.54 -0.74 7.65
C ALA A 21 6.56 -1.89 7.76
N ALA A 22 7.84 -1.62 7.52
CA ALA A 22 8.93 -2.58 7.74
C ALA A 22 9.11 -2.91 9.23
N ALA A 23 9.11 -1.90 10.12
CA ALA A 23 9.17 -2.11 11.57
C ALA A 23 7.95 -2.88 12.10
N VAL A 24 6.75 -2.56 11.62
CA VAL A 24 5.50 -3.28 11.90
C VAL A 24 5.60 -4.74 11.43
N GLY A 25 6.19 -4.99 10.27
CA GLY A 25 6.41 -6.34 9.74
C GLY A 25 7.46 -7.16 10.49
N VAL A 26 8.41 -6.52 11.18
CA VAL A 26 9.44 -7.17 12.01
C VAL A 26 8.93 -7.40 13.44
N SER A 27 8.00 -6.59 13.94
CA SER A 27 7.56 -6.59 15.35
C SER A 27 6.19 -7.21 15.62
N LEU A 28 5.39 -7.54 14.60
CA LEU A 28 4.03 -8.08 14.78
C LEU A 28 3.94 -9.59 14.57
N SER A 29 3.21 -10.27 15.45
CA SER A 29 2.76 -11.64 15.22
C SER A 29 1.83 -11.72 14.00
N PRO A 30 1.74 -12.86 13.29
CA PRO A 30 0.87 -13.04 12.13
C PRO A 30 -0.59 -12.58 12.34
N GLN A 31 -1.13 -12.79 13.54
CA GLN A 31 -2.48 -12.38 13.94
C GLN A 31 -2.63 -10.86 14.00
N SER A 32 -1.60 -10.17 14.46
CA SER A 32 -1.56 -8.71 14.51
C SER A 32 -1.45 -8.13 13.10
N VAL A 33 -0.63 -8.74 12.23
CA VAL A 33 -0.53 -8.36 10.81
C VAL A 33 -1.88 -8.52 10.10
N GLN A 34 -2.58 -9.63 10.32
CA GLN A 34 -3.90 -9.86 9.76
C GLN A 34 -4.92 -8.78 10.20
N SER A 35 -4.85 -8.33 11.45
CA SER A 35 -5.75 -7.31 12.00
C SER A 35 -5.56 -5.93 11.35
N VAL A 36 -4.32 -5.59 11.00
CA VAL A 36 -4.00 -4.29 10.39
C VAL A 36 -4.05 -4.30 8.86
N LEU A 37 -4.04 -5.48 8.23
CA LEU A 37 -3.95 -5.67 6.78
C LEU A 37 -4.96 -4.81 5.98
N ARG A 38 -6.20 -4.72 6.48
CA ARG A 38 -7.28 -3.93 5.85
C ARG A 38 -6.99 -2.43 5.75
N TYR A 39 -6.13 -1.88 6.60
CA TYR A 39 -5.79 -0.45 6.61
C TYR A 39 -4.65 -0.13 5.64
N PHE A 40 -3.73 -1.08 5.43
CA PHE A 40 -2.58 -0.90 4.57
C PHE A 40 -2.88 -1.23 3.11
N LEU A 41 -3.66 -2.28 2.85
CA LEU A 41 -3.95 -2.76 1.50
C LEU A 41 -4.50 -1.68 0.54
N PRO A 42 -5.40 -0.76 0.96
CA PRO A 42 -5.88 0.30 0.07
C PRO A 42 -4.76 1.21 -0.43
N THR A 43 -3.84 1.57 0.47
CA THR A 43 -2.71 2.44 0.15
C THR A 43 -1.71 1.70 -0.74
N LEU A 44 -1.32 0.48 -0.37
CA LEU A 44 -0.39 -0.34 -1.16
C LEU A 44 -0.94 -0.59 -2.57
N GLN A 45 -2.21 -1.01 -2.67
CA GLN A 45 -2.84 -1.26 -3.96
C GLN A 45 -2.92 0.01 -4.83
N ARG A 46 -3.15 1.19 -4.22
CA ARG A 46 -3.13 2.45 -4.96
C ARG A 46 -1.75 2.75 -5.54
N GLU A 47 -0.69 2.63 -4.73
CA GLU A 47 0.67 2.93 -5.19
C GLU A 47 1.15 1.91 -6.24
N MET A 48 0.88 0.62 -6.04
CA MET A 48 1.23 -0.45 -7.00
C MET A 48 0.53 -0.28 -8.35
N LEU A 49 -0.74 0.17 -8.35
CA LEU A 49 -1.54 0.39 -9.56
C LEU A 49 -1.44 1.82 -10.09
N SER A 50 -0.64 2.68 -9.46
CA SER A 50 -0.47 4.06 -9.90
C SER A 50 0.25 4.12 -11.25
N GLN A 51 -0.08 5.15 -12.04
CA GLN A 51 0.63 5.48 -13.28
C GLN A 51 1.79 6.45 -13.04
N THR A 52 2.26 6.60 -11.80
CA THR A 52 3.37 7.52 -11.51
C THR A 52 4.67 7.00 -12.12
N GLN A 53 5.57 7.91 -12.50
CA GLN A 53 6.93 7.59 -12.96
C GLN A 53 7.88 7.25 -11.79
N ASP A 54 7.38 7.25 -10.54
CA ASP A 54 8.18 6.93 -9.35
C ASP A 54 8.29 5.40 -9.20
N HIS A 55 9.25 4.82 -9.94
CA HIS A 55 9.52 3.38 -9.96
C HIS A 55 9.97 2.84 -8.60
N GLU A 56 10.71 3.63 -7.83
CA GLU A 56 11.16 3.30 -6.47
C GLU A 56 9.98 3.09 -5.53
N LEU A 57 8.99 3.99 -5.56
CA LEU A 57 7.78 3.85 -4.75
C LEU A 57 7.03 2.56 -5.04
N LYS A 58 6.87 2.26 -6.33
CA LYS A 58 6.10 1.11 -6.79
C LYS A 58 6.79 -0.19 -6.39
N HIS A 59 8.11 -0.24 -6.54
CA HIS A 59 8.92 -1.36 -6.07
C HIS A 59 8.75 -1.57 -4.57
N LEU A 60 8.90 -0.51 -3.78
CA LEU A 60 8.78 -0.56 -2.32
C LEU A 60 7.37 -0.98 -1.86
N ALA A 61 6.32 -0.52 -2.55
CA ALA A 61 4.95 -0.96 -2.30
C ALA A 61 4.76 -2.47 -2.57
N GLN A 62 5.40 -3.00 -3.61
CA GLN A 62 5.37 -4.42 -3.94
C GLN A 62 6.13 -5.25 -2.90
N GLU A 63 7.32 -4.83 -2.48
CA GLU A 63 8.10 -5.51 -1.44
C GLU A 63 7.34 -5.60 -0.11
N VAL A 64 6.66 -4.51 0.30
CA VAL A 64 5.82 -4.53 1.50
C VAL A 64 4.62 -5.46 1.32
N ALA A 65 3.98 -5.47 0.16
CA ALA A 65 2.86 -6.38 -0.11
C ALA A 65 3.31 -7.86 -0.02
N ASP A 66 4.49 -8.19 -0.53
CA ASP A 66 5.02 -9.55 -0.49
C ASP A 66 5.48 -9.96 0.92
N LEU A 67 6.05 -9.05 1.70
CA LEU A 67 6.36 -9.28 3.11
C LEU A 67 5.08 -9.58 3.90
N LEU A 68 4.04 -8.75 3.76
CA LEU A 68 2.76 -8.96 4.45
C LEU A 68 2.14 -10.30 4.04
N LYS A 69 2.17 -10.64 2.74
CA LYS A 69 1.70 -11.93 2.22
C LYS A 69 2.45 -13.11 2.82
N LYS A 70 3.77 -12.99 3.00
CA LYS A 70 4.58 -14.02 3.67
C LYS A 70 4.20 -14.19 5.15
N GLN A 71 3.88 -13.10 5.84
CA GLN A 71 3.51 -13.12 7.26
C GLN A 71 2.12 -13.72 7.52
N VAL A 72 1.10 -13.35 6.75
CA VAL A 72 -0.29 -13.83 6.97
C VAL A 72 -0.63 -15.08 6.15
N GLY A 73 0.23 -15.47 5.21
CA GLY A 73 -0.03 -16.54 4.25
C GLY A 73 -0.86 -16.06 3.05
N VAL A 74 -0.63 -16.75 1.92
CA VAL A 74 -1.26 -16.44 0.63
C VAL A 74 -2.80 -16.42 0.69
N PRO A 75 -3.48 -17.38 1.35
CA PRO A 75 -4.95 -17.39 1.35
C PRO A 75 -5.55 -16.17 2.05
N VAL A 76 -5.03 -15.81 3.23
CA VAL A 76 -5.50 -14.67 4.02
C VAL A 76 -5.23 -13.36 3.28
N PHE A 77 -4.02 -13.21 2.74
CA PHE A 77 -3.66 -12.02 1.99
C PHE A 77 -4.54 -11.85 0.76
N THR A 78 -4.72 -12.91 -0.03
CA THR A 78 -5.49 -12.87 -1.28
C THR A 78 -6.96 -12.51 -1.02
N ALA A 79 -7.57 -13.07 0.03
CA ALA A 79 -8.94 -12.73 0.42
C ALA A 79 -9.07 -11.23 0.78
N ALA A 80 -8.18 -10.71 1.62
CA ALA A 80 -8.18 -9.31 2.01
C ALA A 80 -7.91 -8.37 0.82
N TYR A 81 -6.98 -8.76 -0.06
CA TYR A 81 -6.64 -8.01 -1.28
C TYR A 81 -7.84 -7.92 -2.24
N ALA A 82 -8.58 -9.02 -2.43
CA ALA A 82 -9.77 -9.05 -3.27
C ALA A 82 -10.88 -8.12 -2.75
N VAL A 83 -11.12 -8.11 -1.43
CA VAL A 83 -12.09 -7.20 -0.79
C VAL A 83 -11.71 -5.74 -1.04
N CYS A 84 -10.44 -5.39 -0.83
CA CYS A 84 -9.91 -4.06 -1.08
C CYS A 84 -10.05 -3.66 -2.56
N HIS A 85 -9.73 -4.59 -3.48
CA HIS A 85 -9.86 -4.36 -4.90
C HIS A 85 -11.30 -4.08 -5.33
N LYS A 86 -12.25 -4.88 -4.83
CA LYS A 86 -13.69 -4.70 -5.09
C LYS A 86 -14.17 -3.32 -4.62
N TYR A 87 -13.86 -2.96 -3.38
CA TYR A 87 -14.23 -1.66 -2.81
C TYR A 87 -13.70 -0.48 -3.63
N ARG A 88 -12.44 -0.56 -4.07
CA ARG A 88 -11.82 0.47 -4.93
C ARG A 88 -12.53 0.60 -6.28
N LEU A 89 -12.90 -0.51 -6.91
CA LEU A 89 -13.64 -0.50 -8.17
C LEU A 89 -15.04 0.08 -8.00
N GLU A 90 -15.75 -0.26 -6.93
CA GLU A 90 -17.08 0.29 -6.62
C GLU A 90 -17.01 1.80 -6.40
N LYS A 91 -16.04 2.28 -5.61
CA LYS A 91 -15.82 3.73 -5.42
C LYS A 91 -15.55 4.46 -6.73
N LYS A 92 -14.72 3.89 -7.61
CA LYS A 92 -14.42 4.45 -8.95
C LYS A 92 -15.64 4.43 -9.88
N LYS A 93 -16.55 3.46 -9.73
CA LYS A 93 -17.80 3.40 -10.49
C LYS A 93 -18.79 4.46 -10.02
N MET A 94 -18.89 4.67 -8.71
CA MET A 94 -19.76 5.70 -8.12
C MET A 94 -19.34 7.10 -8.56
N SER A 95 -18.05 7.43 -8.48
CA SER A 95 -17.53 8.75 -8.90
C SER A 95 -17.60 9.02 -10.42
N ARG A 96 -18.12 8.09 -11.22
CA ARG A 96 -18.33 8.24 -12.68
C ARG A 96 -19.81 8.39 -13.03
N ARG A 97 -20.70 8.23 -12.04
CA ARG A 97 -22.15 8.34 -12.19
C ARG A 97 -22.68 9.71 -11.73
N ASP A 98 -21.86 10.46 -11.00
CA ASP A 98 -22.05 11.87 -10.67
C ASP A 98 -21.42 12.76 -11.77
#